data_AF-A0A7J3TN94-F1
#
_entry.id   AF-A0A7J3TN94-F1
#
_cell.length_a   1.000
_cell.length_b   1.000
_cell.length_c   1.000
_cell.angle_alpha   90.00
_cell.angle_beta   90.00
_cell.angle_gamma   90.00
#
_symmetry.space_group_name_H-M   'P 1'
#
loop_
_entity.id
_entity.type
_entity.pdbx_description
1 polymer ?
#
loop_
_entity_poly.entity_id
_entity_poly.type
_entity_poly.pdbx_seq_one_letter_code
_entity_poly.pdbx_strand_id
1 'polypeptide(L)'
;MKARKYEIYRHHAWAGLGLLSVFLAIRYFIFIPWIISLIIVSILSTYILVSIALTYKYYRYVREEKVKTAEEKEKEKIRKKEIKAALKMEKKRLKAEIKKNKKKK
;
A
#
# COMPACT_ATOMS: atom_id res chain seq x y z
N MET A 1 -12.35 -0.76 -5.17
CA MET A 1 -13.01 -1.61 -4.14
C MET A 1 -12.16 -2.78 -3.63
N LYS A 2 -11.37 -3.47 -4.47
CA LYS A 2 -10.61 -4.68 -4.07
C LYS A 2 -9.45 -4.40 -3.09
N ALA A 3 -8.74 -3.28 -3.23
CA ALA A 3 -7.70 -2.86 -2.28
C ALA A 3 -8.23 -2.64 -0.85
N ARG A 4 -9.40 -2.01 -0.70
CA ARG A 4 -10.05 -1.81 0.60
C ARG A 4 -10.37 -3.14 1.29
N LYS A 5 -10.84 -4.13 0.52
CA LYS A 5 -11.11 -5.49 1.03
C LYS A 5 -9.82 -6.15 1.52
N TYR A 6 -8.71 -6.03 0.78
CA TYR A 6 -7.41 -6.54 1.22
C TYR A 6 -6.95 -5.94 2.56
N GLU A 7 -7.09 -4.63 2.74
CA GLU A 7 -6.71 -3.98 4.01
C GLU A 7 -7.54 -4.47 5.19
N ILE A 8 -8.86 -4.62 4.98
CA ILE A 8 -9.78 -5.15 5.98
C ILE A 8 -9.41 -6.58 6.38
N TYR A 9 -9.20 -7.49 5.42
CA TYR A 9 -8.82 -8.88 5.73
C TYR A 9 -7.44 -8.98 6.38
N ARG A 10 -6.48 -8.15 5.97
CA ARG A 10 -5.17 -8.07 6.61
C ARG A 10 -5.30 -7.59 8.05
N HIS A 11 -6.12 -6.56 8.30
CA HIS A 11 -6.36 -6.05 9.64
C HIS A 11 -7.06 -7.10 10.52
N HIS A 12 -8.06 -7.80 10.00
CA HIS A 12 -8.73 -8.89 10.72
C HIS A 12 -7.78 -10.07 11.03
N ALA A 13 -6.87 -10.42 10.12
CA ALA A 13 -5.86 -11.44 10.39
C ALA A 13 -4.93 -11.03 11.54
N TRP A 14 -4.45 -9.77 11.54
CA TRP A 14 -3.56 -9.26 12.58
C TRP A 14 -4.28 -9.04 13.92
N ALA A 15 -5.48 -8.48 13.90
CA ALA A 15 -6.31 -8.29 15.09
C ALA A 15 -6.73 -9.64 15.70
N GLY A 16 -7.07 -10.63 14.86
CA GLY A 16 -7.38 -11.99 15.31
C GLY A 16 -6.20 -12.66 16.00
N LEU A 17 -4.99 -12.54 15.43
CA LEU A 17 -3.75 -13.00 16.06
C LEU A 17 -3.47 -12.33 17.40
N GLY A 18 -3.65 -11.00 17.47
CA GLY A 18 -3.51 -10.25 18.71
C GLY A 18 -4.52 -10.70 19.77
N LEU A 19 -5.79 -10.84 19.40
CA LEU A 19 -6.85 -11.32 20.29
C LEU A 19 -6.58 -12.74 20.78
N LEU A 20 -6.10 -13.63 19.90
CA LEU A 20 -5.72 -14.99 20.26
C LEU A 20 -4.62 -14.99 21.31
N SER A 21 -3.57 -14.21 21.07
CA SER A 21 -2.43 -14.07 21.98
C SER A 21 -2.87 -13.56 23.35
N VAL A 22 -3.68 -12.50 23.39
CA VAL A 22 -4.20 -11.93 24.64
C VAL A 22 -5.11 -12.92 25.36
N PHE A 23 -5.99 -13.63 24.65
CA PHE A 23 -6.87 -14.64 25.24
C PHE A 23 -6.08 -15.78 25.89
N LEU A 24 -5.07 -16.29 25.20
CA LEU A 24 -4.16 -17.30 25.74
C LEU A 24 -3.39 -16.78 26.96
N ALA A 25 -2.94 -15.52 26.94
CA ALA A 25 -2.29 -14.91 28.09
C ALA A 25 -3.23 -14.80 29.30
N ILE A 26 -4.46 -14.31 29.11
CA ILE A 26 -5.48 -14.17 30.17
C ILE A 26 -5.85 -15.53 30.77
N ARG A 27 -5.89 -16.59 29.95
CA ARG A 27 -6.14 -17.96 30.42
C ARG A 27 -5.14 -18.40 31.49
N TYR A 28 -3.91 -17.90 31.49
CA TYR A 28 -2.95 -18.23 32.55
C TYR A 28 -3.30 -17.60 33.91
N PHE A 29 -4.06 -16.50 33.91
CA PHE A 29 -4.45 -15.77 35.11
C PHE A 29 -5.86 -16.14 35.61
N ILE A 30 -6.73 -16.64 34.73
CA ILE A 30 -8.14 -16.93 35.03
C ILE A 30 -8.43 -18.40 34.75
N PHE A 31 -9.08 -19.09 35.70
CA PHE A 31 -9.54 -20.45 35.51
C PHE A 31 -10.73 -20.49 34.53
N ILE A 32 -10.46 -20.82 33.27
CA ILE A 32 -11.46 -21.04 32.23
C ILE A 32 -11.54 -22.55 31.96
N PRO A 33 -12.74 -23.17 32.00
CA PRO A 33 -12.90 -24.58 31.67
C PRO A 33 -12.27 -24.93 30.33
N TRP A 34 -11.53 -26.06 30.30
CA TRP A 34 -10.74 -26.47 29.13
C TRP A 34 -11.58 -26.55 27.85
N ILE A 35 -12.81 -27.08 27.95
CA ILE A 35 -13.75 -27.23 26.81
C ILE A 35 -14.09 -25.88 26.20
N ILE A 36 -14.43 -24.89 27.02
CA ILE A 36 -14.82 -23.55 26.58
C ILE A 36 -13.65 -22.88 25.87
N SER A 37 -12.45 -22.96 26.47
CA SER A 37 -11.27 -22.37 25.87
C SER A 37 -10.87 -23.05 24.55
N LEU A 38 -11.04 -24.36 24.43
CA LEU A 38 -10.74 -25.11 23.21
C LEU A 38 -11.68 -24.70 22.06
N ILE A 39 -12.98 -24.51 22.36
CA ILE A 39 -13.96 -23.99 21.39
C ILE A 39 -13.57 -22.58 20.93
N ILE A 40 -13.25 -21.68 21.86
CA ILE A 40 -12.87 -20.30 21.53
C ILE A 40 -11.62 -20.27 20.65
N VAL A 41 -10.57 -21.01 21.02
CA VAL A 41 -9.33 -21.10 20.24
C VAL A 41 -9.59 -21.68 18.85
N SER A 42 -10.42 -22.72 18.74
CA SER A 42 -10.78 -23.33 17.46
C SER A 42 -11.51 -22.36 16.52
N ILE A 43 -12.50 -21.63 17.03
CA ILE A 43 -13.24 -20.61 16.28
C ILE A 43 -12.31 -19.49 15.83
N LEU A 44 -11.49 -18.95 16.75
CA LEU A 44 -10.57 -17.87 16.44
C LEU A 44 -9.53 -18.28 15.40
N SER A 45 -8.97 -19.49 15.55
CA SER A 45 -7.99 -20.03 14.63
C SER A 45 -8.58 -20.19 13.22
N THR A 46 -9.79 -20.73 13.12
CA THR A 46 -10.52 -20.85 11.84
C THR A 46 -10.76 -19.47 11.21
N TYR A 47 -11.20 -18.49 12.00
CA TYR A 47 -11.41 -17.12 11.55
C TYR A 47 -10.13 -16.46 11.02
N ILE A 48 -9.00 -16.64 11.71
CA ILE A 48 -7.69 -16.13 11.29
C ILE A 48 -7.27 -16.80 9.98
N LEU A 49 -7.40 -18.12 9.87
CA LEU A 49 -7.05 -18.86 8.66
C LEU A 49 -7.86 -18.39 7.44
N VAL A 50 -9.18 -18.20 7.60
CA VAL A 50 -10.04 -17.65 6.54
C VAL A 50 -9.61 -16.23 6.17
N SER A 51 -9.31 -15.39 7.17
CA SER A 51 -8.85 -14.02 6.93
C SER A 51 -7.51 -13.97 6.18
N ILE A 52 -6.56 -14.86 6.52
CA ILE A 52 -5.28 -15.00 5.81
C ILE A 52 -5.51 -15.49 4.38
N ALA A 53 -6.33 -16.53 4.18
CA ALA A 53 -6.63 -17.07 2.87
C ALA A 53 -7.23 -16.00 1.93
N LEU A 54 -8.17 -15.21 2.45
CA LEU A 54 -8.75 -14.08 1.73
C LEU A 54 -7.71 -12.98 1.47
N THR A 55 -6.84 -12.68 2.44
CA THR A 55 -5.74 -11.71 2.26
C THR A 55 -4.84 -12.12 1.10
N TYR A 56 -4.46 -13.40 1.00
CA TYR A 56 -3.66 -13.94 -0.11
C TYR A 56 -4.43 -13.92 -1.43
N LYS A 57 -5.72 -14.25 -1.43
CA LYS A 57 -6.58 -14.16 -2.63
C LYS A 57 -6.64 -12.75 -3.19
N TYR A 58 -6.69 -11.73 -2.32
CA TYR A 58 -6.76 -10.33 -2.75
C TYR A 58 -5.38 -9.67 -2.95
N TYR A 59 -4.30 -10.28 -2.47
CA TYR A 59 -2.92 -9.77 -2.60
C TYR A 59 -2.50 -9.56 -4.06
N ARG A 60 -2.84 -10.50 -4.95
CA ARG A 60 -2.49 -10.41 -6.38
C ARG A 60 -3.06 -9.16 -7.04
N TYR A 61 -4.31 -8.80 -6.72
CA TYR A 61 -4.96 -7.60 -7.25
C TYR A 61 -4.29 -6.31 -6.73
N VAL A 62 -3.91 -6.27 -5.46
CA VAL A 62 -3.21 -5.11 -4.89
C VAL A 62 -1.80 -4.98 -5.47
N ARG A 63 -1.12 -6.09 -5.77
CA ARG A 63 0.20 -6.08 -6.41
C ARG A 63 0.14 -5.48 -7.81
N GLU A 64 -0.82 -5.92 -8.63
CA GLU A 64 -1.01 -5.40 -9.99
C GLU A 64 -1.40 -3.91 -9.97
N GLU A 65 -2.25 -3.49 -9.02
CA GLU A 65 -2.63 -2.08 -8.84
C GLU A 65 -1.41 -1.22 -8.44
N LYS A 66 -0.59 -1.70 -7.50
CA LYS A 66 0.64 -0.99 -7.08
C LYS A 66 1.67 -0.88 -8.19
N VAL A 67 1.84 -1.90 -9.03
CA VAL A 67 2.76 -1.86 -10.18
C VAL A 67 2.30 -0.82 -11.21
N LYS A 68 1.00 -0.80 -11.56
CA LYS A 68 0.44 0.21 -12.46
C LYS A 68 0.61 1.64 -11.93
N THR A 69 0.33 1.86 -10.63
CA THR A 69 0.53 3.17 -10.01
C THR A 69 2.02 3.58 -9.98
N ALA A 70 2.94 2.62 -9.81
CA ALA A 70 4.37 2.91 -9.84
C ALA A 70 4.83 3.32 -11.25
N GLU A 71 4.39 2.59 -12.28
CA GLU A 71 4.68 2.93 -13.68
C GLU A 71 4.10 4.29 -14.10
N GLU A 72 2.88 4.63 -13.66
CA GLU A 72 2.30 5.95 -13.91
C GLU A 72 3.09 7.07 -13.24
N LYS A 73 3.51 6.88 -11.98
CA LYS A 73 4.36 7.86 -11.27
C LYS A 73 5.72 8.04 -11.93
N GLU A 74 6.28 6.97 -12.51
CA GLU A 74 7.54 7.03 -13.22
C GLU A 74 7.40 7.77 -14.56
N LYS A 75 6.35 7.48 -15.33
CA LYS A 75 5.99 8.22 -16.55
C LYS A 75 5.75 9.71 -16.28
N GLU A 76 5.09 10.05 -15.17
CA GLU A 76 4.86 11.44 -14.78
C GLU A 76 6.18 12.16 -14.43
N LYS A 77 7.11 11.48 -13.75
CA LYS A 77 8.45 12.03 -13.48
C LYS A 77 9.24 12.31 -14.77
N ILE A 78 9.17 11.40 -15.74
CA ILE A 78 9.83 11.56 -17.04
C ILE A 78 9.25 12.77 -17.78
N ARG A 79 7.92 12.87 -17.89
CA ARG A 79 7.25 14.04 -18.50
C ARG A 79 7.64 15.36 -17.85
N LYS A 80 7.72 15.41 -16.50
CA LYS A 80 8.16 16.62 -15.79
C LYS A 80 9.61 17.00 -16.10
N LYS A 81 10.50 16.03 -16.32
CA LYS A 81 11.89 16.28 -16.72
C LYS A 81 11.97 16.84 -18.15
N GLU A 82 11.21 16.25 -19.08
CA GLU A 82 11.16 16.69 -20.48
C GLU A 82 10.63 18.12 -20.61
N ILE A 83 9.52 18.44 -19.93
CA ILE A 83 8.94 19.79 -19.90
C ILE A 83 9.95 20.81 -19.35
N LYS A 84 10.66 20.47 -18.27
CA LYS A 84 11.71 21.33 -17.70
C LYS A 84 12.88 21.52 -18.65
N ALA A 85 13.27 20.49 -19.40
CA ALA A 85 14.34 20.57 -20.39
C ALA A 85 13.93 21.47 -21.57
N ALA A 86 12.71 21.31 -22.08
CA ALA A 86 12.15 22.16 -23.13
C ALA A 86 12.12 23.65 -22.70
N LEU A 87 11.60 23.94 -21.50
CA LEU A 87 11.57 25.30 -20.95
C LEU A 87 12.97 25.91 -20.78
N LYS A 88 13.96 25.12 -20.37
CA LYS A 88 15.36 25.60 -20.27
C LYS A 88 15.94 25.94 -21.64
N MET A 89 15.67 25.12 -22.65
CA MET A 89 16.13 25.34 -24.02
C MET A 89 15.47 26.58 -24.64
N GLU A 90 14.17 26.75 -24.44
CA GLU A 90 13.42 27.91 -24.90
C GLU A 90 13.91 29.21 -24.23
N LYS A 91 14.12 29.20 -22.91
CA LYS A 91 14.74 30.33 -22.20
C LYS A 91 16.13 30.68 -22.73
N LYS A 92 16.94 29.67 -23.11
CA LYS A 92 18.26 29.91 -23.74
C LYS A 92 18.12 30.54 -25.13
N ARG A 93 17.18 30.08 -25.95
CA ARG A 93 16.89 30.65 -27.28
C ARG A 93 16.47 32.11 -27.18
N LEU A 94 15.49 32.42 -26.33
CA LEU A 94 15.02 33.79 -26.10
C LEU A 94 16.13 34.72 -25.61
N LYS A 95 16.99 34.25 -24.69
CA LYS A 95 18.15 35.03 -24.23
C LYS A 95 19.16 35.31 -25.34
N ALA A 96 19.38 34.36 -26.26
CA ALA A 96 20.28 34.53 -27.40
C ALA A 96 19.70 35.53 -28.42
N GLU A 97 18.40 35.48 -28.65
CA GLU A 97 17.69 36.36 -29.57
C GLU A 97 17.66 37.82 -29.06
N ILE A 98 17.39 38.02 -27.76
CA ILE A 98 17.48 39.35 -27.12
C ILE A 98 18.90 39.92 -27.21
N LYS A 99 19.94 39.09 -27.01
CA LYS A 99 21.35 39.54 -27.17
C LYS A 99 21.69 39.89 -28.63
N LYS A 100 21.14 39.17 -29.61
CA LYS A 100 21.30 39.50 -31.05
C LYS A 100 20.62 40.83 -31.39
N ASN A 101 19.41 41.06 -30.90
CA ASN A 101 18.68 42.31 -31.15
C ASN A 101 19.32 43.52 -30.45
N LYS A 102 19.92 43.35 -29.27
CA LYS A 102 20.69 44.42 -28.60
C LYS A 102 21.99 44.80 -29.31
N LYS A 103 22.57 43.94 -30.15
CA LYS A 103 23.77 44.23 -30.96
C LYS A 103 23.46 44.79 -32.35
N LYS A 104 22.20 44.72 -32.78
CA LYS A 104 21.72 45.26 -34.07
C LYS A 104 21.11 46.66 -33.95
N LYS A 105 20.94 47.17 -32.73
CA LYS A 105 20.57 48.55 -32.41
C LYS A 105 21.82 49.31 -31.99
#